data_AF-A0A3M0L6D9-F1
#
_entry.id   AF-A0A3M0L6D9-F1
#
_cell.length_a   1.000
_cell.length_b   1.000
_cell.length_c   1.000
_cell.angle_alpha   90.00
_cell.angle_beta   90.00
_cell.angle_gamma   90.00
#
_symmetry.space_group_name_H-M   'P 1'
#
loop_
_entity.id
_entity.type
_entity.pdbx_description
1 polymer ?
#
loop_
_entity_poly.entity_id
_entity_poly.type
_entity_poly.pdbx_seq_one_letter_code
_entity_poly.pdbx_strand_id
1 'polypeptide(L)'
;MSPPTSKKETQAFLGAIGFWRMHIPEYSQIVSPLYLVTRKKNDFHWGPEQQQAFAQIKQEIAHAVALGPVRTGPDVKNVLYSAARNNGLSWSLWQKVPGETRGRPLGFWSRSYRGSEANYTPTEKEILAVCEGVRAASEVIGTEAQLLLAPRLPVLGWMFKGKVPSTHHATDTTWSKWIALITQRARIGNPNRPGILEIITNWPEGENFGLTDEEEQEQVTRAEEGPPYNQLPAEETHYALFTDGSCHIVGMNRKWNAAVWSPTRQVAQATEGEGGSSQLAELKAVQLALDIAEREK
;
A
#
# COMPACT_ATOMS: atom_id res chain seq x y z
N MET A 1 -28.05 12.92 8.09
CA MET A 1 -27.63 12.52 9.45
C MET A 1 -26.60 13.50 9.96
N SER A 2 -26.85 14.09 11.13
CA SER A 2 -25.96 15.04 11.80
C SER A 2 -24.76 14.33 12.45
N PRO A 3 -23.62 15.01 12.65
CA PRO A 3 -22.48 14.44 13.35
C PRO A 3 -22.83 14.02 14.81
N PRO A 4 -22.33 12.88 15.29
CA PRO A 4 -22.44 12.47 16.69
C PRO A 4 -21.88 13.51 17.67
N THR A 5 -22.60 13.74 18.77
CA THR A 5 -22.20 14.68 19.83
C THR A 5 -21.77 14.00 21.12
N SER A 6 -21.84 12.66 21.17
CA SER A 6 -21.48 11.87 22.33
C SER A 6 -20.84 10.54 21.94
N LYS A 7 -20.05 9.94 22.85
CA LYS A 7 -19.47 8.60 22.65
C LYS A 7 -20.53 7.55 22.30
N LYS A 8 -21.69 7.64 22.94
CA LYS A 8 -22.81 6.70 22.74
C LYS A 8 -23.39 6.83 21.33
N GLU A 9 -23.56 8.06 20.84
CA GLU A 9 -23.99 8.31 19.46
C GLU A 9 -22.95 7.82 18.45
N THR A 10 -21.65 8.05 18.70
CA THR A 10 -20.59 7.56 17.80
C THR A 10 -20.57 6.03 17.76
N GLN A 11 -20.76 5.36 18.90
CA GLN A 11 -20.87 3.89 18.95
C GLN A 11 -22.10 3.38 18.20
N ALA A 12 -23.26 4.03 18.36
CA ALA A 12 -24.46 3.68 17.64
C ALA A 12 -24.29 3.87 16.13
N PHE A 13 -23.65 4.98 15.71
CA PHE A 13 -23.30 5.24 14.31
C PHE A 13 -22.39 4.15 13.76
N LEU A 14 -21.26 3.86 14.42
CA LEU A 14 -20.32 2.80 14.02
C LEU A 14 -20.98 1.41 13.97
N GLY A 15 -21.91 1.12 14.88
CA GLY A 15 -22.70 -0.10 14.86
C GLY A 15 -23.60 -0.21 13.64
N ALA A 16 -24.26 0.89 13.26
CA ALA A 16 -25.13 0.93 12.09
C ALA A 16 -24.35 0.79 10.77
N ILE A 17 -23.24 1.52 10.63
CA ILE A 17 -22.44 1.48 9.40
C ILE A 17 -21.56 0.22 9.27
N GLY A 18 -21.33 -0.49 10.38
CA GLY A 18 -20.54 -1.72 10.40
C GLY A 18 -21.10 -2.84 9.51
N PHE A 19 -22.39 -2.79 9.15
CA PHE A 19 -23.00 -3.70 8.17
C PHE A 19 -22.32 -3.60 6.79
N TRP A 20 -21.97 -2.40 6.35
CA TRP A 20 -21.39 -2.12 5.04
C TRP A 20 -19.87 -2.31 4.97
N ARG A 21 -19.22 -2.67 6.07
CA ARG A 21 -17.75 -2.75 6.16
C ARG A 21 -17.09 -3.60 5.07
N MET A 22 -17.77 -4.66 4.61
CA MET A 22 -17.24 -5.56 3.58
C MET A 22 -17.39 -5.03 2.16
N HIS A 23 -18.15 -3.95 1.98
CA HIS A 23 -18.39 -3.28 0.70
C HIS A 23 -17.52 -2.03 0.51
N ILE A 24 -16.78 -1.64 1.55
CA ILE A 24 -16.02 -0.39 1.60
C ILE A 24 -14.54 -0.72 1.69
N PRO A 25 -13.74 -0.40 0.66
CA PRO A 25 -12.29 -0.47 0.74
C PRO A 25 -11.76 0.32 1.94
N GLU A 26 -10.79 -0.24 2.66
CA GLU A 26 -10.08 0.48 3.72
C GLU A 26 -10.98 1.05 4.85
N TYR A 27 -12.16 0.47 5.06
CA TYR A 27 -13.13 0.88 6.08
C TYR A 27 -12.49 1.24 7.42
N SER A 28 -11.65 0.36 7.97
CA SER A 28 -11.02 0.55 9.29
C SER A 28 -10.06 1.74 9.34
N GLN A 29 -9.42 2.11 8.23
CA GLN A 29 -8.58 3.30 8.16
C GLN A 29 -9.46 4.55 8.23
N ILE A 30 -10.55 4.59 7.46
CA ILE A 30 -11.48 5.71 7.39
C ILE A 30 -12.12 5.96 8.76
N VAL A 31 -12.64 4.91 9.41
CA VAL A 31 -13.36 5.08 10.69
C VAL A 31 -12.45 5.09 11.93
N SER A 32 -11.13 4.98 11.75
CA SER A 32 -10.17 4.97 12.86
C SER A 32 -10.34 6.17 13.82
N PRO A 33 -10.46 7.43 13.33
CA PRO A 33 -10.65 8.59 14.20
C PRO A 33 -11.95 8.51 15.03
N LEU A 34 -12.99 7.87 14.49
CA LEU A 34 -14.26 7.67 15.19
C LEU A 34 -14.13 6.60 16.29
N TYR A 35 -13.40 5.51 16.05
CA TYR A 35 -13.13 4.53 17.10
C TYR A 35 -12.31 5.13 18.25
N LEU A 36 -11.37 6.04 17.97
CA LEU A 36 -10.54 6.69 19.00
C LEU A 36 -11.39 7.44 20.03
N VAL A 37 -12.43 8.17 19.61
CA VAL A 37 -13.28 8.93 20.55
C VAL A 37 -14.22 8.05 21.36
N THR A 38 -14.48 6.82 20.91
CA THR A 38 -15.32 5.85 21.66
C THR A 38 -14.56 5.10 22.75
N ARG A 39 -13.23 5.21 22.82
CA ARG A 39 -12.41 4.51 23.82
C ARG A 39 -12.74 5.02 25.23
N LYS A 40 -12.85 4.10 26.19
CA LYS A 40 -13.19 4.43 27.59
C LYS A 40 -12.22 5.44 28.22
N LYS A 41 -10.92 5.32 27.91
CA LYS A 41 -9.84 6.15 28.46
C LYS A 41 -9.73 7.56 27.86
N ASN A 42 -10.38 7.81 26.73
CA ASN A 42 -10.25 9.08 26.01
C ASN A 42 -11.44 9.96 26.32
N ASP A 43 -11.28 11.28 26.44
CA ASP A 43 -12.42 12.18 26.49
C ASP A 43 -13.10 12.28 25.12
N PHE A 44 -14.38 12.65 25.11
CA PHE A 44 -15.07 12.88 23.86
C PHE A 44 -14.62 14.22 23.27
N HIS A 45 -13.90 14.16 22.16
CA HIS A 45 -13.50 15.32 21.39
C HIS A 45 -13.88 15.12 19.93
N TRP A 46 -14.66 16.04 19.37
CA TRP A 46 -15.07 16.01 17.97
C TRP A 46 -14.37 17.13 17.21
N GLY A 47 -13.22 16.80 16.62
CA GLY A 47 -12.39 17.73 15.87
C GLY A 47 -12.48 17.53 14.34
N PRO A 48 -11.61 18.22 13.59
CA PRO A 48 -11.56 18.12 12.12
C PRO A 48 -11.37 16.69 11.62
N GLU A 49 -10.53 15.88 12.27
CA GLU A 49 -10.28 14.48 11.88
C GLU A 49 -11.54 13.60 12.01
N GLN A 50 -12.30 13.74 13.09
CA GLN A 50 -13.56 13.01 13.28
C GLN A 50 -14.61 13.47 12.28
N GLN A 51 -14.67 14.79 12.03
CA GLN A 51 -15.62 15.36 11.07
C GLN A 51 -15.30 14.88 9.65
N GLN A 52 -14.04 14.84 9.26
CA GLN A 52 -13.59 14.31 7.98
C GLN A 52 -13.90 12.83 7.86
N ALA A 53 -13.55 12.01 8.86
CA ALA A 53 -13.86 10.58 8.88
C ALA A 53 -15.37 10.31 8.78
N PHE A 54 -16.20 11.11 9.47
CA PHE A 54 -17.65 11.02 9.42
C PHE A 54 -18.22 11.39 8.04
N ALA A 55 -17.69 12.43 7.40
CA ALA A 55 -18.08 12.82 6.05
C ALA A 55 -17.67 11.75 5.02
N GLN A 56 -16.40 11.35 5.07
CA GLN A 56 -15.82 10.36 4.15
C GLN A 56 -16.58 9.04 4.23
N ILE A 57 -16.80 8.47 5.42
CA ILE A 57 -17.47 7.17 5.50
C ILE A 57 -18.91 7.20 4.97
N LYS A 58 -19.60 8.34 5.08
CA LYS A 58 -20.94 8.49 4.49
C LYS A 58 -20.90 8.49 2.96
N GLN A 59 -19.90 9.13 2.37
CA GLN A 59 -19.66 9.11 0.93
C GLN A 59 -19.32 7.70 0.46
N GLU A 60 -18.44 7.00 1.17
CA GLU A 60 -18.05 5.62 0.84
C GLU A 60 -19.21 4.63 0.95
N ILE A 61 -20.14 4.83 1.90
CA ILE A 61 -21.37 4.01 1.96
C ILE A 61 -22.27 4.26 0.75
N ALA A 62 -22.34 5.50 0.26
CA ALA A 62 -23.11 5.81 -0.95
C ALA A 62 -22.49 5.15 -2.20
N HIS A 63 -21.17 4.99 -2.22
CA HIS A 63 -20.41 4.31 -3.28
C HIS A 63 -20.06 2.85 -2.93
N ALA A 64 -20.79 2.24 -2.00
CA ALA A 64 -20.52 0.89 -1.53
C ALA A 64 -20.51 -0.10 -2.70
N VAL A 65 -19.43 -0.88 -2.79
CA VAL A 65 -19.18 -1.74 -3.94
C VAL A 65 -20.08 -2.96 -3.89
N ALA A 66 -20.77 -3.25 -4.99
CA ALA A 66 -21.58 -4.46 -5.13
C ALA A 66 -20.68 -5.70 -5.15
N LEU A 67 -20.92 -6.62 -4.20
CA LEU A 67 -20.18 -7.87 -4.10
C LEU A 67 -20.78 -8.94 -5.00
N GLY A 68 -19.93 -9.73 -5.64
CA GLY A 68 -20.33 -10.89 -6.43
C GLY A 68 -20.60 -12.12 -5.57
N PRO A 69 -21.40 -13.08 -6.05
CA PRO A 69 -21.51 -14.38 -5.40
C PRO A 69 -20.19 -15.15 -5.56
N VAL A 70 -19.85 -15.96 -4.55
CA VAL A 70 -18.70 -16.85 -4.64
C VAL A 70 -18.98 -17.92 -5.70
N ARG A 71 -18.09 -18.01 -6.69
CA ARG A 71 -18.12 -19.03 -7.73
C ARG A 71 -17.02 -20.05 -7.52
N THR A 72 -17.32 -21.30 -7.81
CA THR A 72 -16.36 -22.41 -7.73
C THR A 72 -16.17 -23.04 -9.11
N GLY A 73 -14.99 -23.59 -9.36
CA GLY A 73 -14.67 -24.23 -10.63
C GLY A 73 -13.19 -24.11 -10.98
N PRO A 74 -12.67 -24.99 -11.85
CA PRO A 74 -11.26 -25.05 -12.19
C PRO A 74 -10.77 -23.79 -12.93
N ASP A 75 -11.65 -23.09 -13.62
CA ASP A 75 -11.30 -21.90 -14.41
C ASP A 75 -11.54 -20.57 -13.67
N VAL A 76 -12.05 -20.63 -12.43
CA VAL A 76 -12.27 -19.44 -11.60
C VAL A 76 -10.93 -18.96 -11.04
N LYS A 77 -10.55 -17.73 -11.37
CA LYS A 77 -9.34 -17.10 -10.83
C LYS A 77 -9.69 -16.25 -9.62
N ASN A 78 -9.13 -16.58 -8.47
CA ASN A 78 -9.23 -15.77 -7.26
C ASN A 78 -7.99 -14.90 -7.13
N VAL A 79 -8.15 -13.60 -6.91
CA VAL A 79 -7.07 -12.64 -6.73
C VAL A 79 -7.25 -11.94 -5.40
N LEU A 80 -6.23 -12.01 -4.55
CA LEU A 80 -6.15 -11.32 -3.27
C LEU A 80 -5.22 -10.12 -3.42
N TYR A 81 -5.78 -8.92 -3.34
CA TYR A 81 -5.02 -7.70 -3.20
C TYR A 81 -4.78 -7.42 -1.72
N SER A 82 -3.57 -7.00 -1.36
CA SER A 82 -3.25 -6.61 0.01
C SER A 82 -2.36 -5.38 0.04
N ALA A 83 -2.52 -4.53 1.05
CA ALA A 83 -1.68 -3.37 1.26
C ALA A 83 -1.53 -3.04 2.74
N ALA A 84 -0.34 -2.60 3.12
CA ALA A 84 -0.07 -1.90 4.37
C ALA A 84 -0.04 -0.38 4.15
N ARG A 85 -0.79 0.35 4.98
CA ARG A 85 -0.76 1.83 5.06
C ARG A 85 -0.30 2.28 6.46
N ASN A 86 -0.13 3.58 6.66
CA ASN A 86 0.38 4.15 7.91
C ASN A 86 -0.39 3.70 9.16
N ASN A 87 -1.73 3.60 9.07
CA ASN A 87 -2.59 3.36 10.23
C ASN A 87 -3.19 1.94 10.28
N GLY A 88 -2.87 1.07 9.31
CA GLY A 88 -3.33 -0.30 9.32
C GLY A 88 -3.11 -1.03 8.01
N LEU A 89 -3.66 -2.23 7.95
CA LEU A 89 -3.61 -3.17 6.84
C LEU A 89 -4.97 -3.20 6.12
N SER A 90 -4.96 -3.54 4.85
CA SER A 90 -6.17 -3.78 4.06
C SER A 90 -5.96 -4.91 3.07
N TRP A 91 -7.04 -5.60 2.72
CA TRP A 91 -7.05 -6.62 1.69
C TRP A 91 -8.43 -6.76 1.05
N SER A 92 -8.46 -7.23 -0.20
CA SER A 92 -9.70 -7.48 -0.93
C SER A 92 -9.58 -8.73 -1.80
N LEU A 93 -10.66 -9.50 -1.85
CA LEU A 93 -10.73 -10.73 -2.62
C LEU A 93 -11.58 -10.50 -3.86
N TRP A 94 -11.07 -10.92 -5.02
CA TRP A 94 -11.72 -10.74 -6.31
C TRP A 94 -11.77 -12.06 -7.06
N GLN A 95 -12.85 -12.25 -7.83
CA GLN A 95 -13.00 -13.38 -8.73
C GLN A 95 -13.09 -12.92 -10.18
N LYS A 96 -12.39 -13.64 -11.06
CA LYS A 96 -12.55 -13.52 -12.50
C LYS A 96 -12.88 -14.88 -13.09
N VAL A 97 -14.03 -14.99 -13.73
CA VAL A 97 -14.43 -16.19 -14.49
C VAL A 97 -14.11 -16.03 -15.98
N PRO A 98 -14.00 -17.13 -16.73
CA PRO A 98 -13.89 -17.08 -18.19
C PRO A 98 -15.05 -16.30 -18.82
N GLY A 99 -14.75 -15.49 -19.82
CA GLY A 99 -15.73 -14.66 -20.53
C GLY A 99 -16.06 -13.33 -19.86
N GLU A 100 -15.66 -13.09 -18.60
CA GLU A 100 -15.81 -11.78 -17.97
C GLU A 100 -14.62 -10.87 -18.28
N THR A 101 -14.91 -9.64 -18.68
CA THR A 101 -13.90 -8.61 -18.94
C THR A 101 -13.28 -8.09 -17.64
N ARG A 102 -14.05 -8.08 -16.54
CA ARG A 102 -13.71 -7.48 -15.26
C ARG A 102 -13.79 -8.49 -14.12
N GLY A 103 -12.95 -8.31 -13.11
CA GLY A 103 -13.07 -9.06 -11.86
C GLY A 103 -14.24 -8.53 -11.02
N ARG A 104 -14.88 -9.40 -10.25
CA ARG A 104 -15.92 -9.04 -9.27
C ARG A 104 -15.35 -9.16 -7.86
N PRO A 105 -15.56 -8.16 -6.98
CA PRO A 105 -15.11 -8.27 -5.60
C PRO A 105 -16.03 -9.20 -4.82
N LEU A 106 -15.44 -10.02 -3.95
CA LEU A 106 -16.14 -10.85 -2.97
C LEU A 106 -16.17 -10.22 -1.59
N GLY A 107 -15.28 -9.26 -1.34
CA GLY A 107 -15.28 -8.48 -0.11
C GLY A 107 -14.01 -7.65 0.07
N PHE A 108 -14.14 -6.66 0.93
CA PHE A 108 -13.07 -5.80 1.41
C PHE A 108 -12.92 -5.97 2.91
N TRP A 109 -11.68 -5.99 3.39
CA TRP A 109 -11.36 -6.08 4.80
C TRP A 109 -10.20 -5.17 5.12
N SER A 110 -10.21 -4.68 6.35
CA SER A 110 -9.17 -3.78 6.84
C SER A 110 -9.11 -3.83 8.35
N ARG A 111 -7.93 -3.51 8.89
CA ARG A 111 -7.67 -3.58 10.33
C ARG A 111 -6.51 -2.67 10.72
N SER A 112 -6.63 -1.95 11.84
CA SER A 112 -5.52 -1.21 12.44
C SER A 112 -4.45 -2.15 13.04
N TYR A 113 -3.20 -1.69 13.10
CA TYR A 113 -2.12 -2.43 13.74
C TYR A 113 -2.42 -2.70 15.23
N ARG A 114 -2.00 -3.88 15.71
CA ARG A 114 -2.14 -4.32 17.11
C ARG A 114 -0.78 -4.39 17.78
N GLY A 115 -0.63 -3.73 18.94
CA GLY A 115 0.55 -3.86 19.78
C GLY A 115 1.86 -3.62 19.01
N SER A 116 2.74 -4.63 19.00
CA SER A 116 4.05 -4.55 18.34
C SER A 116 3.99 -4.50 16.81
N GLU A 117 2.86 -4.85 16.18
CA GLU A 117 2.69 -4.75 14.72
C GLU A 117 2.87 -3.32 14.21
N ALA A 118 2.59 -2.31 15.05
CA ALA A 118 2.78 -0.90 14.70
C ALA A 118 4.26 -0.56 14.44
N ASN A 119 5.17 -1.29 15.08
CA ASN A 119 6.61 -1.10 14.98
C ASN A 119 7.24 -1.92 13.84
N TYR A 120 6.47 -2.77 13.17
CA TYR A 120 6.97 -3.54 12.03
C TYR A 120 7.46 -2.61 10.92
N THR A 121 8.53 -3.05 10.25
CA THR A 121 9.04 -2.43 9.03
C THR A 121 7.96 -2.42 7.94
N PRO A 122 8.04 -1.54 6.94
CA PRO A 122 7.09 -1.52 5.83
C PRO A 122 6.92 -2.90 5.16
N THR A 123 8.03 -3.63 4.97
CA THR A 123 8.03 -4.99 4.41
C THR A 123 7.26 -5.98 5.29
N GLU A 124 7.50 -5.98 6.60
CA GLU A 124 6.80 -6.85 7.53
C GLU A 124 5.30 -6.54 7.60
N LYS A 125 4.93 -5.25 7.56
CA LYS A 125 3.54 -4.83 7.52
C LYS A 125 2.85 -5.34 6.26
N GLU A 126 3.51 -5.24 5.10
CA GLU A 126 2.96 -5.75 3.85
C GLU A 126 2.78 -7.28 3.88
N ILE A 127 3.76 -8.03 4.39
CA ILE A 127 3.67 -9.48 4.53
C ILE A 127 2.56 -9.87 5.51
N LEU A 128 2.39 -9.10 6.59
CA LEU A 128 1.28 -9.28 7.51
C LEU A 128 -0.06 -9.03 6.81
N ALA A 129 -0.18 -8.03 5.93
CA ALA A 129 -1.39 -7.79 5.12
C ALA A 129 -1.72 -9.02 4.25
N VAL A 130 -0.70 -9.57 3.57
CA VAL A 130 -0.86 -10.81 2.77
C VAL A 130 -1.33 -11.96 3.65
N CYS A 131 -0.70 -12.16 4.81
CA CYS A 131 -1.04 -13.26 5.71
C CYS A 131 -2.48 -13.18 6.24
N GLU A 132 -2.91 -12.00 6.65
CA GLU A 132 -4.29 -11.77 7.10
C GLU A 132 -5.28 -11.97 5.94
N GLY A 133 -4.94 -11.46 4.76
CA GLY A 133 -5.76 -11.63 3.56
C GLY A 133 -5.89 -13.08 3.11
N VAL A 134 -4.81 -13.86 3.19
CA VAL A 134 -4.83 -15.29 2.88
C VAL A 134 -5.76 -16.04 3.82
N ARG A 135 -5.72 -15.74 5.13
CA ARG A 135 -6.64 -16.34 6.11
C ARG A 135 -8.09 -15.99 5.78
N ALA A 136 -8.39 -14.71 5.58
CA ALA A 136 -9.75 -14.27 5.25
C ALA A 136 -10.26 -14.89 3.94
N ALA A 137 -9.45 -14.90 2.89
CA ALA A 137 -9.82 -15.50 1.61
C ALA A 137 -10.13 -16.99 1.77
N SER A 138 -9.36 -17.70 2.59
CA SER A 138 -9.57 -19.12 2.88
C SER A 138 -10.93 -19.42 3.50
N GLU A 139 -11.45 -18.51 4.32
CA GLU A 139 -12.79 -18.63 4.91
C GLU A 139 -13.90 -18.42 3.87
N VAL A 140 -13.63 -17.65 2.82
CA VAL A 140 -14.61 -17.30 1.77
C VAL A 140 -14.65 -18.33 0.63
N ILE A 141 -13.49 -18.74 0.11
CA ILE A 141 -13.39 -19.61 -1.08
C ILE A 141 -12.89 -21.02 -0.74
N GLY A 142 -12.59 -21.30 0.52
CA GLY A 142 -12.09 -22.60 0.98
C GLY A 142 -10.57 -22.77 0.89
N THR A 143 -10.10 -23.96 1.28
CA THR A 143 -8.66 -24.29 1.31
C THR A 143 -8.08 -24.71 -0.04
N GLU A 144 -8.90 -25.32 -0.87
CA GLU A 144 -8.49 -25.99 -2.11
C GLU A 144 -8.47 -25.05 -3.33
N ALA A 145 -9.06 -23.85 -3.21
CA ALA A 145 -9.13 -22.91 -4.31
C ALA A 145 -7.77 -22.24 -4.58
N GLN A 146 -7.39 -22.14 -5.85
CA GLN A 146 -6.20 -21.41 -6.26
C GLN A 146 -6.36 -19.91 -5.95
N LEU A 147 -5.37 -19.32 -5.28
CA LEU A 147 -5.35 -17.92 -4.91
C LEU A 147 -4.13 -17.21 -5.52
N LEU A 148 -4.39 -16.12 -6.24
CA LEU A 148 -3.37 -15.23 -6.79
C LEU A 148 -3.10 -14.08 -5.82
N LEU A 149 -1.86 -13.93 -5.35
CA LEU A 149 -1.48 -12.86 -4.41
C LEU A 149 -0.95 -11.64 -5.15
N ALA A 150 -1.53 -10.47 -4.89
CA ALA A 150 -1.16 -9.18 -5.45
C ALA A 150 -0.93 -8.14 -4.33
N PRO A 151 0.21 -8.23 -3.60
CA PRO A 151 0.58 -7.20 -2.62
C PRO A 151 0.90 -5.87 -3.30
N ARG A 152 0.75 -4.75 -2.58
CA ARG A 152 1.09 -3.41 -3.04
C ARG A 152 2.60 -3.23 -3.23
N LEU A 153 3.42 -3.92 -2.42
CA LEU A 153 4.88 -3.88 -2.51
C LEU A 153 5.47 -5.25 -2.92
N PRO A 154 6.64 -5.29 -3.59
CA PRO A 154 7.37 -6.49 -4.05
C PRO A 154 7.95 -7.38 -2.92
N VAL A 155 7.15 -7.74 -1.92
CA VAL A 155 7.66 -8.39 -0.70
C VAL A 155 7.78 -9.91 -0.82
N LEU A 156 6.99 -10.54 -1.68
CA LEU A 156 6.94 -12.00 -1.79
C LEU A 156 8.20 -12.56 -2.44
N GLY A 157 8.68 -11.95 -3.52
CA GLY A 157 9.92 -12.36 -4.18
C GLY A 157 11.14 -12.25 -3.26
N TRP A 158 11.13 -11.28 -2.35
CA TRP A 158 12.16 -11.12 -1.33
C TRP A 158 12.03 -12.17 -0.22
N MET A 159 10.81 -12.39 0.29
CA MET A 159 10.50 -13.35 1.35
C MET A 159 10.88 -14.80 1.01
N PHE A 160 10.70 -15.22 -0.25
CA PHE A 160 11.03 -16.59 -0.71
C PHE A 160 12.51 -16.80 -1.06
N LYS A 161 13.33 -15.74 -1.15
CA LYS A 161 14.78 -15.87 -1.38
C LYS A 161 15.58 -16.28 -0.13
N GLY A 162 14.90 -16.57 0.98
CA GLY A 162 15.46 -17.36 2.08
C GLY A 162 16.41 -16.63 3.02
N LYS A 163 16.54 -15.31 2.94
CA LYS A 163 17.26 -14.51 3.95
C LYS A 163 16.26 -13.64 4.70
N VAL A 164 15.90 -14.09 5.89
CA VAL A 164 15.23 -13.26 6.91
C VAL A 164 16.14 -12.04 7.18
N PRO A 165 15.65 -10.78 7.14
CA PRO A 165 16.57 -9.64 7.21
C PRO A 165 17.10 -9.55 8.64
N SER A 166 18.39 -9.25 8.85
CA SER A 166 18.93 -9.10 10.21
C SER A 166 18.25 -7.99 11.02
N THR A 167 17.61 -7.04 10.35
CA THR A 167 16.82 -5.96 10.93
C THR A 167 15.33 -6.20 10.68
N HIS A 168 14.72 -7.06 11.50
CA HIS A 168 13.27 -7.27 11.54
C HIS A 168 12.74 -7.09 12.97
N HIS A 169 11.49 -6.62 13.09
CA HIS A 169 10.83 -6.45 14.38
C HIS A 169 9.92 -7.63 14.74
N ALA A 170 9.45 -8.39 13.75
CA ALA A 170 8.78 -9.66 13.96
C ALA A 170 9.78 -10.69 14.51
N THR A 171 9.29 -11.68 15.26
CA THR A 171 10.16 -12.77 15.72
C THR A 171 10.37 -13.80 14.61
N ASP A 172 11.49 -14.54 14.64
CA ASP A 172 11.79 -15.63 13.70
C ASP A 172 10.65 -16.65 13.60
N THR A 173 10.00 -16.93 14.74
CA THR A 173 8.82 -17.80 14.82
C THR A 173 7.64 -17.22 14.05
N THR A 174 7.40 -15.92 14.16
CA THR A 174 6.33 -15.21 13.42
C THR A 174 6.61 -15.23 11.94
N TRP A 175 7.86 -14.95 11.56
CA TRP A 175 8.32 -14.99 10.19
C TRP A 175 8.15 -16.39 9.56
N SER A 176 8.57 -17.43 10.28
CA SER A 176 8.41 -18.83 9.86
C SER A 176 6.94 -19.21 9.66
N LYS A 177 6.05 -18.74 10.54
CA LYS A 177 4.60 -18.94 10.40
C LYS A 177 4.04 -18.26 9.15
N TRP A 178 4.50 -17.04 8.84
CA TRP A 178 4.10 -16.33 7.63
C TRP A 178 4.58 -17.06 6.36
N ILE A 179 5.85 -17.49 6.33
CA ILE A 179 6.38 -18.30 5.21
C ILE A 179 5.57 -19.57 5.06
N ALA A 180 5.33 -20.33 6.13
CA ALA A 180 4.58 -21.58 6.05
C ALA A 180 3.17 -21.35 5.49
N LEU A 181 2.44 -20.35 6.01
CA LEU A 181 1.09 -20.02 5.57
C LEU A 181 1.04 -19.65 4.09
N ILE A 182 1.89 -18.73 3.64
CA ILE A 182 1.91 -18.27 2.26
C ILE A 182 2.40 -19.37 1.34
N THR A 183 3.44 -20.13 1.72
CA THR A 183 3.97 -21.25 0.92
C THR A 183 2.94 -22.35 0.73
N GLN A 184 2.26 -22.75 1.79
CA GLN A 184 1.20 -23.77 1.73
C GLN A 184 0.13 -23.36 0.71
N ARG A 185 -0.20 -22.06 0.67
CA ARG A 185 -1.21 -21.53 -0.24
C ARG A 185 -0.72 -21.27 -1.65
N ALA A 186 0.52 -20.83 -1.82
CA ALA A 186 1.16 -20.64 -3.11
C ALA A 186 1.37 -21.97 -3.87
N ARG A 187 1.49 -23.09 -3.14
CA ARG A 187 1.62 -24.44 -3.70
C ARG A 187 0.29 -25.06 -4.13
N ILE A 188 -0.85 -24.51 -3.70
CA ILE A 188 -2.19 -24.98 -4.11
C ILE A 188 -2.54 -24.26 -5.43
N GLY A 189 -1.94 -24.76 -6.52
CA GLY A 189 -2.00 -24.23 -7.88
C GLY A 189 -0.98 -24.93 -8.80
N ASN A 190 -1.15 -24.85 -10.12
CA ASN A 190 -0.27 -25.54 -11.08
C ASN A 190 1.21 -25.16 -10.84
N PRO A 191 2.11 -26.12 -10.51
CA PRO A 191 3.53 -25.83 -10.22
C PRO A 191 4.30 -25.22 -11.39
N ASN A 192 3.78 -25.28 -12.63
CA ASN A 192 4.37 -24.68 -13.83
C ASN A 192 3.86 -23.26 -14.14
N ARG A 193 2.88 -22.74 -13.38
CA ARG A 193 2.36 -21.36 -13.47
C ARG A 193 2.16 -20.84 -12.04
N PRO A 194 3.13 -20.11 -11.47
CA PRO A 194 3.07 -19.73 -10.06
C PRO A 194 1.78 -18.97 -9.78
N GLY A 195 1.08 -19.36 -8.71
CA GLY A 195 -0.07 -18.64 -8.15
C GLY A 195 0.31 -17.30 -7.53
N ILE A 196 1.54 -16.84 -7.71
CA ILE A 196 1.99 -15.51 -7.34
C ILE A 196 2.46 -14.88 -8.62
N LEU A 197 1.57 -14.12 -9.26
CA LEU A 197 1.98 -13.07 -10.16
C LEU A 197 1.98 -11.81 -9.32
N GLU A 198 3.16 -11.29 -9.04
CA GLU A 198 3.26 -9.93 -8.57
C GLU A 198 2.81 -9.03 -9.73
N ILE A 199 1.55 -8.64 -9.71
CA ILE A 199 1.04 -7.61 -10.61
C ILE A 199 1.10 -6.32 -9.81
N ILE A 200 2.09 -5.48 -10.11
CA ILE A 200 2.08 -4.07 -9.70
C ILE A 200 0.98 -3.40 -10.53
N THR A 201 -0.28 -3.60 -10.15
CA THR A 201 -1.36 -2.74 -10.59
C THR A 201 -1.46 -1.58 -9.62
N ASN A 202 -1.81 -0.40 -10.13
CA ASN A 202 -2.37 0.65 -9.29
C ASN A 202 -3.45 0.00 -8.41
N TRP A 203 -3.32 0.17 -7.10
CA TRP A 203 -4.38 -0.17 -6.16
C TRP A 203 -5.68 0.42 -6.71
N PRO A 204 -6.81 -0.31 -6.72
CA PRO A 204 -8.08 0.29 -7.08
C PRO A 204 -8.45 1.27 -5.96
N GLU A 205 -7.84 2.45 -5.97
CA GLU A 205 -8.36 3.65 -5.31
C GLU A 205 -9.62 4.00 -6.09
N GLY A 206 -10.73 3.35 -5.76
CA GLY A 206 -12.08 3.80 -6.14
C GLY A 206 -12.40 3.99 -7.63
N GLU A 207 -11.51 3.75 -8.60
CA GLU A 207 -11.77 4.15 -9.99
C GLU A 207 -11.52 3.06 -11.05
N ASN A 208 -12.65 2.72 -11.70
CA ASN A 208 -12.84 2.51 -13.13
C ASN A 208 -12.12 1.36 -13.85
N PHE A 209 -12.67 0.16 -13.62
CA PHE A 209 -13.12 -0.59 -14.78
C PHE A 209 -14.46 0.02 -15.22
N GLY A 210 -14.41 0.92 -16.21
CA GLY A 210 -15.35 2.05 -16.44
C GLY A 210 -16.79 1.84 -16.92
N LEU A 211 -17.59 2.86 -16.62
CA LEU A 211 -18.67 3.36 -17.48
C LEU A 211 -18.12 4.59 -18.21
N THR A 212 -18.63 4.83 -19.40
CA THR A 212 -18.19 5.87 -20.34
C THR A 212 -18.27 7.28 -19.76
N ASP A 213 -17.17 8.01 -20.00
CA ASP A 213 -16.97 9.46 -20.09
C ASP A 213 -18.15 10.35 -19.69
N GLU A 214 -18.02 10.98 -18.52
CA GLU A 214 -18.07 12.43 -18.29
C GLU A 214 -18.05 12.67 -16.77
N GLU A 215 -16.99 13.37 -16.31
CA GLU A 215 -16.87 14.04 -14.99
C GLU A 215 -16.79 13.07 -13.76
N GLU A 216 -15.80 13.07 -12.87
CA GLU A 216 -14.84 14.07 -12.41
C GLU A 216 -13.53 13.34 -12.05
N GLN A 217 -12.42 13.78 -12.62
CA GLN A 217 -11.08 13.39 -12.20
C GLN A 217 -10.74 14.17 -10.93
N GLU A 218 -10.84 13.55 -9.76
CA GLU A 218 -10.02 13.99 -8.63
C GLU A 218 -8.58 13.62 -8.96
N GLN A 219 -7.90 14.57 -9.61
CA GLN A 219 -6.48 14.53 -9.88
C GLN A 219 -5.74 14.14 -8.60
N VAL A 220 -5.06 12.99 -8.63
CA VAL A 220 -3.78 12.89 -7.94
C VAL A 220 -3.04 14.13 -8.39
N THR A 221 -2.79 15.09 -7.49
CA THR A 221 -1.88 16.18 -7.78
C THR A 221 -0.54 15.52 -8.07
N ARG A 222 -0.29 15.26 -9.35
CA ARG A 222 1.02 15.05 -9.91
C ARG A 222 1.89 16.09 -9.23
N ALA A 223 3.00 15.67 -8.65
CA ALA A 223 3.97 16.62 -8.10
C ALA A 223 4.10 17.75 -9.13
N GLU A 224 3.71 18.96 -8.74
CA GLU A 224 3.75 20.08 -9.66
C GLU A 224 5.19 20.18 -10.13
N GLU A 225 5.38 20.07 -11.43
CA GLU A 225 6.69 20.21 -12.02
C GLU A 225 7.12 21.64 -11.70
N GLY A 226 8.12 21.78 -10.83
CA GLY A 226 8.66 23.09 -10.48
C GLY A 226 9.09 23.83 -11.75
N PRO A 227 9.08 25.17 -11.73
CA PRO A 227 9.52 25.94 -12.89
C PRO A 227 10.95 25.51 -13.28
N PRO A 228 11.28 25.43 -14.57
CA PRO A 228 12.63 25.15 -15.04
C PRO A 228 13.63 26.10 -14.37
N TYR A 229 14.86 25.65 -14.13
CA TYR A 229 15.87 26.45 -13.41
C TYR A 229 16.04 27.87 -13.96
N ASN A 230 15.96 28.04 -15.28
CA ASN A 230 16.09 29.35 -15.95
C ASN A 230 14.92 30.32 -15.68
N GLN A 231 13.85 29.84 -15.04
CA GLN A 231 12.64 30.59 -14.69
C GLN A 231 12.51 30.77 -13.17
N LEU A 232 13.44 30.23 -12.37
CA LEU A 232 13.45 30.43 -10.92
C LEU A 232 13.91 31.86 -10.56
N PRO A 233 13.31 32.48 -9.54
CA PRO A 233 13.82 33.71 -8.94
C PRO A 233 15.28 33.56 -8.50
N ALA A 234 16.07 34.63 -8.56
CA ALA A 234 17.49 34.59 -8.18
C ALA A 234 17.72 34.13 -6.72
N GLU A 235 16.74 34.33 -5.85
CA GLU A 235 16.75 33.89 -4.46
C GLU A 235 16.55 32.37 -4.33
N GLU A 236 15.83 31.75 -5.26
CA GLU A 236 15.51 30.31 -5.27
C GLU A 236 16.52 29.49 -6.07
N THR A 237 17.19 30.08 -7.07
CA THR A 237 18.26 29.40 -7.83
C THR A 237 19.42 28.97 -6.93
N HIS A 238 19.59 29.61 -5.78
CA HIS A 238 20.56 29.19 -4.78
C HIS A 238 20.25 27.80 -4.22
N TYR A 239 18.98 27.39 -4.11
CA TYR A 239 18.56 26.11 -3.54
C TYR A 239 18.36 25.00 -4.57
N ALA A 240 18.55 25.29 -5.85
CA ALA A 240 18.37 24.30 -6.91
C ALA A 240 19.48 23.23 -6.87
N LEU A 241 19.06 21.97 -6.79
CA LEU A 241 19.89 20.78 -6.82
C LEU A 241 19.46 19.89 -7.99
N PHE A 242 20.43 19.49 -8.82
CA PHE A 242 20.27 18.56 -9.92
C PHE A 242 20.84 17.22 -9.50
N THR A 243 20.07 16.16 -9.69
CA THR A 243 20.47 14.80 -9.33
C THR A 243 20.60 13.95 -10.58
N ASP A 244 21.59 13.08 -10.63
CA ASP A 244 21.74 12.09 -11.71
C ASP A 244 22.32 10.79 -11.17
N GLY A 245 21.86 9.67 -11.72
CA GLY A 245 22.24 8.33 -11.31
C GLY A 245 22.56 7.44 -12.50
N SER A 246 23.81 6.98 -12.61
CA SER A 246 24.22 6.08 -13.68
C SER A 246 24.64 4.71 -13.17
N CYS A 247 24.53 3.71 -14.04
CA CYS A 247 24.97 2.36 -13.74
C CYS A 247 25.63 1.74 -14.97
N HIS A 248 26.80 1.12 -14.78
CA HIS A 248 27.58 0.50 -15.84
C HIS A 248 28.20 -0.81 -15.36
N ILE A 249 28.58 -1.67 -16.29
CA ILE A 249 29.22 -2.96 -15.98
C ILE A 249 30.72 -2.80 -16.18
N VAL A 250 31.50 -3.13 -15.15
CA VAL A 250 32.96 -3.15 -15.19
C VAL A 250 33.43 -4.56 -14.89
N GLY A 251 33.92 -5.27 -15.92
CA GLY A 251 34.23 -6.69 -15.82
C GLY A 251 32.98 -7.54 -15.59
N MET A 252 32.96 -8.33 -14.52
CA MET A 252 31.78 -9.13 -14.11
C MET A 252 30.88 -8.41 -13.10
N ASN A 253 31.26 -7.20 -12.65
CA ASN A 253 30.58 -6.49 -11.58
C ASN A 253 29.79 -5.30 -12.13
N ARG A 254 28.58 -5.12 -11.60
CA ARG A 254 27.74 -3.95 -11.88
C ARG A 254 28.09 -2.85 -10.90
N LYS A 255 28.46 -1.67 -11.39
CA LYS A 255 28.78 -0.49 -10.60
C LYS A 255 27.75 0.61 -10.84
N TRP A 256 27.49 1.41 -9.83
CA TRP A 256 26.60 2.56 -9.92
C TRP A 256 27.26 3.79 -9.33
N ASN A 257 26.95 4.94 -9.92
CA ASN A 257 27.43 6.26 -9.51
C ASN A 257 26.21 7.16 -9.37
N ALA A 258 26.14 7.92 -8.29
CA ALA A 258 25.09 8.90 -8.03
C ALA A 258 25.74 10.24 -7.75
N ALA A 259 25.21 11.31 -8.34
CA ALA A 259 25.76 12.65 -8.21
C ALA A 259 24.66 13.69 -7.97
N VAL A 260 25.03 14.72 -7.21
CA VAL A 260 24.22 15.92 -7.01
C VAL A 260 25.06 17.13 -7.36
N TRP A 261 24.47 18.06 -8.10
CA TRP A 261 25.12 19.28 -8.55
C TRP A 261 24.25 20.52 -8.35
N SER A 262 24.87 21.64 -7.98
CA SER A 262 24.22 22.95 -7.95
C SER A 262 25.00 23.95 -8.82
N PRO A 263 24.38 24.58 -9.83
CA PRO A 263 25.04 25.58 -10.68
C PRO A 263 25.53 26.79 -9.90
N THR A 264 24.70 27.28 -8.99
CA THR A 264 24.94 28.52 -8.25
C THR A 264 25.94 28.31 -7.11
N ARG A 265 25.96 27.12 -6.51
CA ARG A 265 26.82 26.80 -5.37
C ARG A 265 28.13 26.11 -5.75
N GLN A 266 28.25 25.63 -7.00
CA GLN A 266 29.34 24.75 -7.44
C GLN A 266 29.55 23.52 -6.52
N VAL A 267 28.50 23.11 -5.80
CA VAL A 267 28.53 21.92 -4.95
C VAL A 267 28.34 20.71 -5.83
N ALA A 268 29.33 19.83 -5.87
CA ALA A 268 29.24 18.52 -6.51
C ALA A 268 29.55 17.45 -5.43
N GLN A 269 28.56 16.63 -5.09
CA GLN A 269 28.77 15.45 -4.27
C GLN A 269 28.45 14.21 -5.11
N ALA A 270 29.32 13.21 -5.04
CA ALA A 270 29.12 11.95 -5.71
C ALA A 270 29.39 10.78 -4.78
N THR A 271 28.67 9.69 -4.98
CA THR A 271 28.90 8.43 -4.30
C THR A 271 28.78 7.28 -5.30
N GLU A 272 29.51 6.21 -5.05
CA GLU A 272 29.54 5.04 -5.92
C GLU A 272 29.37 3.76 -5.10
N GLY A 273 28.94 2.69 -5.77
CA GLY A 273 28.85 1.38 -5.15
C GLY A 273 28.73 0.25 -6.16
N GLU A 274 28.74 -0.98 -5.65
CA GLU A 274 28.65 -2.21 -6.44
C GLU A 274 27.29 -2.90 -6.25
N GLY A 275 26.86 -3.69 -7.23
CA GLY A 275 25.68 -4.57 -7.15
C GLY A 275 24.30 -3.89 -7.30
N GLY A 276 24.25 -2.59 -7.59
CA GLY A 276 23.02 -1.78 -7.74
C GLY A 276 22.48 -1.67 -9.17
N SER A 277 21.26 -1.14 -9.33
CA SER A 277 20.68 -0.77 -10.63
C SER A 277 20.78 0.75 -10.89
N SER A 278 20.48 1.20 -12.11
CA SER A 278 20.38 2.63 -12.42
C SER A 278 19.31 3.32 -11.57
N GLN A 279 18.17 2.66 -11.31
CA GLN A 279 17.14 3.25 -10.43
C GLN A 279 17.62 3.41 -8.98
N LEU A 280 18.47 2.50 -8.49
CA LEU A 280 19.08 2.65 -7.17
C LEU A 280 20.05 3.84 -7.14
N ALA A 281 20.79 4.06 -8.23
CA ALA A 281 21.70 5.21 -8.37
C ALA A 281 20.93 6.54 -8.29
N GLU A 282 19.79 6.64 -8.97
CA GLU A 282 18.91 7.82 -8.91
C GLU A 282 18.38 8.07 -7.50
N LEU A 283 17.91 7.03 -6.81
CA LEU A 283 17.45 7.16 -5.42
C LEU A 283 18.58 7.59 -4.48
N LYS A 284 19.82 7.14 -4.73
CA LYS A 284 20.99 7.58 -3.96
C LYS A 284 21.35 9.03 -4.24
N ALA A 285 21.17 9.50 -5.48
CA ALA A 285 21.37 10.91 -5.82
C ALA A 285 20.33 11.81 -5.13
N VAL A 286 19.06 11.40 -5.08
CA VAL A 286 18.01 12.12 -4.34
C VAL A 286 18.30 12.14 -2.83
N GLN A 287 18.73 11.03 -2.25
CA GLN A 287 19.11 11.00 -0.83
C GLN A 287 20.26 11.98 -0.53
N LEU A 288 21.29 12.03 -1.37
CA LEU A 288 22.38 12.99 -1.23
C LEU A 288 21.87 14.45 -1.28
N ALA A 289 20.90 14.75 -2.15
CA ALA A 289 20.33 16.08 -2.25
C ALA A 289 19.56 16.48 -0.99
N LEU A 290 18.81 15.54 -0.39
CA LEU A 290 18.13 15.73 0.88
C LEU A 290 19.11 15.95 2.03
N ASP A 291 20.17 15.15 2.10
CA ASP A 291 21.21 15.28 3.13
C ASP A 291 21.93 16.64 3.06
N ILE A 292 22.14 17.18 1.84
CA ILE A 292 22.68 18.52 1.63
C ILE A 292 21.68 19.57 2.14
N ALA A 293 20.41 19.46 1.76
CA ALA A 293 19.37 20.40 2.18
C ALA A 293 19.14 20.40 3.70
N GLU A 294 19.29 19.25 4.38
CA GLU A 294 19.15 19.15 5.84
C GLU A 294 20.32 19.77 6.61
N ARG A 295 21.55 19.72 6.08
CA ARG A 295 22.72 20.36 6.71
C ARG A 295 22.70 21.89 6.63
N GLU A 296 21.84 22.44 5.79
CA GLU A 296 21.77 23.86 5.47
C GLU A 296 20.53 24.56 6.08
N LYS A 297 19.73 23.85 6.88
CA LYS A 297 18.71 24.44 7.76
C LYS A 297 19.35 25.03 9.02
#